data_AF-A0A445GDX0-F1
#
_entry.id   AF-A0A445GDX0-F1
#
_cell.length_a   1.000
_cell.length_b   1.000
_cell.length_c   1.000
_cell.angle_alpha   90.00
_cell.angle_beta   90.00
_cell.angle_gamma   90.00
#
_symmetry.space_group_name_H-M   'P 1'
#
loop_
_entity.id
_entity.type
_entity.pdbx_description
1 polymer ?
#
loop_
_entity_poly.entity_id
_entity_poly.type
_entity_poly.pdbx_seq_one_letter_code
_entity_poly.pdbx_strand_id
1 'polypeptide(L)'
;MPLLVNNEPNVGEDAFVWLGSLVPLVADVSNGRFTFESLTAPTGNRLHFPAYDMFLKEMDKCIRHLQKHATPNGVELAEDEYILHVDGTASTQRVVRHIGTTSWPGRLTLTNYSLYFEASGVIRYEDALKIDLSKNVEQSVKPAATGPWGAQLYDKAIIYDSTDLSETVVLEFPELTSSTRRDHWLALVREIMFLHQFLSKNQINCLIQTWELHSRTILGIVRLHAAREMLRISPPVPTKFLIFSLYNEIPKGDYVLEELADSLKKGNNGQSCSASSILRSMNISKSVDSDIIIDEASQADGSVNVVDDSPSLEAAIKQSREEEKEILIAKATTDELKEEGVTDSVLVITELLKPLKNAVPWFQEIFTWERPIITLAVLAASLMITYMEWVGKTFAVFLIWAIIKMLDARQKKIHDKSNEIVISRSSMASDQSTMESIVSAQHGLYTVHDMMQIANIAMLKIWSILISKADKHANLVMVAMSGLAILLAVIPFKFFLMALILQSFTMTLGKSSGSGTGNRRLREWWDSIPIVPIRVVDDPNTVDAK
;
A
#
# COMPACT_ATOMS: atom_id res chain seq x y z
N MET A 1 -25.32 -4.90 -15.06
CA MET A 1 -25.43 -5.40 -13.67
C MET A 1 -26.77 -6.04 -13.27
N PRO A 2 -27.95 -5.80 -13.88
CA PRO A 2 -29.20 -6.40 -13.39
C PRO A 2 -29.31 -7.93 -13.62
N LEU A 3 -28.31 -8.57 -14.25
CA LEU A 3 -28.28 -10.01 -14.52
C LEU A 3 -27.64 -10.85 -13.40
N LEU A 4 -27.03 -10.21 -12.40
CA LEU A 4 -26.31 -10.91 -11.32
C LEU A 4 -27.07 -10.90 -9.99
N VAL A 5 -28.32 -10.44 -9.99
CA VAL A 5 -29.16 -10.29 -8.80
C VAL A 5 -30.46 -11.06 -9.02
N ASN A 6 -30.91 -11.76 -8.00
CA ASN A 6 -32.21 -12.44 -7.97
C ASN A 6 -32.89 -12.28 -6.60
N ASN A 7 -34.17 -12.63 -6.52
CA ASN A 7 -34.96 -12.57 -5.29
C ASN A 7 -34.77 -13.80 -4.38
N GLU A 8 -33.80 -14.66 -4.68
CA GLU A 8 -33.51 -15.88 -3.92
C GLU A 8 -32.63 -15.57 -2.70
N PRO A 9 -32.50 -16.54 -1.76
CA PRO A 9 -31.59 -16.40 -0.62
C PRO A 9 -30.17 -16.07 -1.10
N ASN A 10 -29.59 -15.02 -0.50
CA ASN A 10 -28.22 -14.58 -0.76
C ASN A 10 -27.27 -15.05 0.34
N VAL A 11 -25.98 -15.06 0.02
CA VAL A 11 -24.91 -15.44 0.93
C VAL A 11 -24.28 -14.16 1.51
N GLY A 12 -24.14 -14.13 2.84
CA GLY A 12 -23.39 -13.10 3.56
C GLY A 12 -21.91 -13.44 3.67
N GLU A 13 -21.11 -12.46 4.08
CA GLU A 13 -19.64 -12.58 4.14
C GLU A 13 -19.17 -13.79 4.95
N ASP A 14 -19.68 -13.98 6.18
CA ASP A 14 -19.22 -15.06 7.06
C ASP A 14 -19.51 -16.46 6.50
N ALA A 15 -20.66 -16.64 5.86
CA ALA A 15 -21.02 -17.91 5.24
C ALA A 15 -20.13 -18.22 4.02
N PHE A 16 -19.76 -17.18 3.24
CA PHE A 16 -18.84 -17.33 2.12
C PHE A 16 -17.42 -17.71 2.58
N VAL A 17 -16.91 -17.06 3.63
CA VAL A 17 -15.59 -17.37 4.19
C VAL A 17 -15.56 -18.75 4.84
N TRP A 18 -16.62 -19.10 5.58
CA TRP A 18 -16.77 -20.43 6.16
C TRP A 18 -16.71 -21.52 5.08
N LEU A 19 -17.43 -21.35 3.97
CA LEU A 19 -17.37 -22.29 2.86
C LEU A 19 -15.96 -22.37 2.24
N GLY A 20 -15.30 -21.23 2.06
CA GLY A 20 -13.92 -21.16 1.56
C GLY A 20 -12.90 -21.85 2.49
N SER A 21 -13.13 -21.85 3.80
CA SER A 21 -12.28 -22.55 4.78
C SER A 21 -12.41 -24.08 4.70
N LEU A 22 -13.55 -24.57 4.20
CA LEU A 22 -13.80 -26.00 4.00
C LEU A 22 -13.35 -26.45 2.61
N VAL A 23 -13.63 -25.64 1.58
CA VAL A 23 -13.30 -25.91 0.19
C VAL A 23 -12.66 -24.65 -0.39
N PRO A 24 -11.31 -24.57 -0.42
CA PRO A 24 -10.59 -23.37 -0.86
C PRO A 24 -10.62 -23.20 -2.39
N LEU A 25 -11.80 -23.31 -3.01
CA LEU A 25 -12.01 -23.09 -4.43
C LEU A 25 -12.38 -21.64 -4.72
N VAL A 26 -13.46 -21.14 -4.10
CA VAL A 26 -14.01 -19.81 -4.37
C VAL A 26 -13.34 -18.70 -3.56
N ALA A 27 -12.70 -19.06 -2.44
CA ALA A 27 -12.02 -18.13 -1.55
C ALA A 27 -10.91 -18.86 -0.79
N ASP A 28 -9.88 -18.13 -0.38
CA ASP A 28 -8.91 -18.60 0.62
C ASP A 28 -9.32 -18.09 2.00
N VAL A 29 -9.00 -18.82 3.06
CA VAL A 29 -9.26 -18.36 4.44
C VAL A 29 -8.57 -17.01 4.72
N SER A 30 -7.41 -16.78 4.11
CA SER A 30 -6.59 -15.61 4.33
C SER A 30 -7.20 -14.37 3.70
N ASN A 31 -7.65 -14.41 2.45
CA ASN A 31 -8.15 -13.23 1.74
C ASN A 31 -9.65 -13.28 1.35
N GLY A 32 -10.38 -14.27 1.85
CA GLY A 32 -11.78 -14.54 1.45
C GLY A 32 -12.73 -13.37 1.74
N ARG A 33 -12.51 -12.65 2.85
CA ARG A 33 -13.28 -11.44 3.18
C ARG A 33 -13.08 -10.32 2.16
N PHE A 34 -11.84 -10.11 1.69
CA PHE A 34 -11.52 -9.13 0.65
C PHE A 34 -12.04 -9.53 -0.74
N THR A 35 -11.97 -10.83 -1.03
CA THR A 35 -12.55 -11.41 -2.25
C THR A 35 -14.07 -11.20 -2.27
N PHE A 36 -14.76 -11.48 -1.15
CA PHE A 36 -16.20 -11.28 -1.03
C PHE A 36 -16.59 -9.81 -1.24
N GLU A 37 -15.91 -8.90 -0.56
CA GLU A 37 -16.14 -7.46 -0.67
C GLU A 37 -15.96 -6.99 -2.13
N SER A 38 -14.93 -7.47 -2.82
CA SER A 38 -14.68 -7.13 -4.23
C SER A 38 -15.75 -7.69 -5.18
N LEU A 39 -16.20 -8.93 -4.95
CA LEU A 39 -17.25 -9.57 -5.77
C LEU A 39 -18.64 -8.94 -5.55
N THR A 40 -18.90 -8.43 -4.35
CA THR A 40 -20.21 -7.93 -3.93
C THR A 40 -20.29 -6.40 -3.84
N ALA A 41 -19.22 -5.69 -4.20
CA ALA A 41 -19.21 -4.23 -4.29
C ALA A 41 -20.40 -3.68 -5.14
N PRO A 42 -20.77 -4.31 -6.28
CA PRO A 42 -21.93 -3.88 -7.07
C PRO A 42 -23.29 -4.22 -6.46
N THR A 43 -23.34 -5.16 -5.50
CA THR A 43 -24.57 -5.75 -4.96
C THR A 43 -24.76 -5.46 -3.46
N GLY A 44 -23.99 -4.55 -2.88
CA GLY A 44 -24.16 -4.10 -1.50
C GLY A 44 -23.82 -5.17 -0.45
N ASN A 45 -22.69 -5.86 -0.60
CA ASN A 45 -22.21 -6.90 0.33
C ASN A 45 -23.11 -8.14 0.43
N ARG A 46 -23.83 -8.45 -0.65
CA ARG A 46 -24.66 -9.66 -0.77
C ARG A 46 -24.28 -10.42 -2.02
N LEU A 47 -23.94 -11.69 -1.88
CA LEU A 47 -23.64 -12.54 -3.02
C LEU A 47 -24.88 -13.33 -3.41
N HIS A 48 -25.41 -13.02 -4.59
CA HIS A 48 -26.57 -13.72 -5.16
C HIS A 48 -26.12 -14.95 -5.96
N PHE A 49 -26.98 -15.95 -6.06
CA PHE A 49 -26.68 -17.19 -6.77
C PHE A 49 -26.23 -16.99 -8.23
N PRO A 50 -26.85 -16.12 -9.06
CA PRO A 50 -26.41 -15.93 -10.44
C PRO A 50 -24.98 -15.37 -10.54
N ALA A 51 -24.58 -14.51 -9.61
CA ALA A 51 -23.21 -14.02 -9.52
C ALA A 51 -22.25 -15.15 -9.14
N TYR A 52 -22.62 -15.97 -8.16
CA TYR A 52 -21.81 -17.11 -7.72
C TYR A 52 -21.65 -18.17 -8.81
N ASP A 53 -22.73 -18.53 -9.51
CA ASP A 53 -22.71 -19.48 -10.63
C ASP A 53 -21.87 -18.95 -11.81
N MET A 54 -22.02 -17.67 -12.16
CA MET A 54 -21.18 -17.03 -13.17
C MET A 54 -19.71 -17.06 -12.79
N PHE A 55 -19.38 -16.75 -11.53
CA PHE A 55 -18.01 -16.78 -11.03
C PHE A 55 -17.38 -18.18 -11.18
N LEU A 56 -18.08 -19.24 -10.78
CA LEU A 56 -17.62 -20.63 -10.96
C LEU A 56 -17.42 -20.99 -12.45
N LYS A 57 -18.36 -20.60 -13.32
CA LYS A 57 -18.26 -20.83 -14.76
C LYS A 57 -17.06 -20.12 -15.39
N GLU A 58 -16.78 -18.89 -14.98
CA GLU A 58 -15.61 -18.14 -15.48
C GLU A 58 -14.29 -18.73 -14.96
N MET A 59 -14.23 -19.26 -13.73
CA MET A 59 -13.05 -19.99 -13.25
C MET A 59 -12.78 -21.24 -14.10
N ASP A 60 -13.82 -22.05 -14.34
CA ASP A 60 -13.73 -23.25 -15.16
C ASP A 60 -13.32 -22.94 -16.62
N LYS A 61 -13.82 -21.84 -17.20
CA LYS A 61 -13.33 -21.32 -18.50
C LYS A 61 -11.86 -20.90 -18.44
N CYS A 62 -11.44 -20.19 -17.40
CA CYS A 62 -10.06 -19.76 -17.20
C CYS A 62 -9.11 -20.94 -17.15
N ILE A 63 -9.43 -21.96 -16.34
CA ILE A 63 -8.62 -23.18 -16.20
C ILE A 63 -8.46 -23.89 -17.54
N ARG A 64 -9.56 -24.13 -18.26
CA ARG A 64 -9.52 -24.73 -19.60
C ARG A 64 -8.76 -23.89 -20.61
N HIS A 65 -8.75 -22.57 -20.46
CA HIS A 65 -7.99 -21.68 -21.32
C HIS A 65 -6.48 -21.80 -21.05
N LEU A 66 -6.07 -21.79 -19.78
CA LEU A 66 -4.67 -21.94 -19.37
C LEU A 66 -4.10 -23.31 -19.80
N GLN A 67 -4.88 -24.39 -19.65
CA GLN A 67 -4.47 -25.74 -20.06
C GLN A 67 -4.27 -25.92 -21.58
N LYS A 68 -4.83 -25.04 -22.41
CA LYS A 68 -4.71 -25.13 -23.88
C LYS A 68 -3.46 -24.45 -24.41
N HIS A 69 -2.80 -23.60 -23.63
CA HIS A 69 -1.61 -22.90 -24.10
C HIS A 69 -0.43 -23.84 -24.22
N ALA A 70 0.28 -23.74 -25.34
CA ALA A 70 1.56 -24.41 -25.51
C ALA A 70 2.64 -23.76 -24.64
N THR A 71 3.66 -24.53 -24.31
CA THR A 71 4.84 -24.02 -23.60
C THR A 71 5.52 -22.90 -24.41
N PRO A 72 6.23 -21.97 -23.74
CA PRO A 72 7.03 -20.96 -24.43
C PRO A 72 8.05 -21.59 -25.37
N ASN A 73 8.33 -20.95 -26.48
CA ASN A 73 9.19 -21.47 -27.53
C ASN A 73 10.64 -21.63 -27.01
N GLY A 74 11.24 -22.79 -27.25
CA GLY A 74 12.59 -23.11 -26.78
C GLY A 74 12.70 -23.39 -25.28
N VAL A 75 11.58 -23.54 -24.55
CA VAL A 75 11.57 -23.78 -23.09
C VAL A 75 10.87 -25.07 -22.74
N GLU A 76 11.55 -25.91 -21.98
CA GLU A 76 10.97 -27.04 -21.25
C GLU A 76 10.63 -26.58 -19.83
N LEU A 77 9.33 -26.55 -19.50
CA LEU A 77 8.87 -26.20 -18.16
C LEU A 77 9.14 -27.36 -17.19
N ALA A 78 9.43 -27.04 -15.93
CA ALA A 78 9.52 -28.06 -14.88
C ALA A 78 8.17 -28.76 -14.64
N GLU A 79 8.18 -29.95 -14.05
CA GLU A 79 6.96 -30.74 -13.79
C GLU A 79 5.95 -30.03 -12.88
N ASP A 80 6.45 -29.15 -12.01
CA ASP A 80 5.68 -28.32 -11.10
C ASP A 80 5.53 -26.87 -11.58
N GLU A 81 5.92 -26.57 -12.82
CA GLU A 81 5.81 -25.24 -13.41
C GLU A 81 4.58 -25.13 -14.33
N TYR A 82 3.65 -24.26 -13.96
CA TYR A 82 2.34 -24.10 -14.60
C TYR A 82 2.16 -22.70 -15.15
N ILE A 83 1.55 -22.60 -16.33
CA ILE A 83 1.17 -21.33 -16.96
C ILE A 83 -0.02 -20.73 -16.21
N LEU A 84 0.15 -19.53 -15.68
CA LEU A 84 -0.84 -18.82 -14.86
C LEU A 84 -1.54 -17.70 -15.60
N HIS A 85 -0.82 -17.04 -16.52
CA HIS A 85 -1.38 -15.98 -17.34
C HIS A 85 -0.59 -15.79 -18.64
N VAL A 86 -1.28 -15.46 -19.73
CA VAL A 86 -0.67 -15.25 -21.06
C VAL A 86 -1.30 -14.04 -21.73
N ASP A 87 -0.46 -13.14 -22.24
CA ASP A 87 -0.88 -12.02 -23.08
C ASP A 87 -0.03 -11.87 -24.33
N GLY A 88 -0.58 -11.16 -25.33
CA GLY A 88 0.03 -11.05 -26.64
C GLY A 88 -0.15 -12.32 -27.45
N THR A 89 -1.35 -12.90 -27.42
CA THR A 89 -1.78 -14.00 -28.30
C THR A 89 -2.56 -13.47 -29.51
N ALA A 90 -3.15 -14.32 -30.33
CA ALA A 90 -4.03 -13.86 -31.41
C ALA A 90 -5.30 -13.15 -30.90
N SER A 91 -5.72 -13.46 -29.67
CA SER A 91 -6.93 -12.89 -29.04
C SER A 91 -6.65 -11.71 -28.09
N THR A 92 -5.37 -11.43 -27.77
CA THR A 92 -5.00 -10.36 -26.83
C THR A 92 -3.92 -9.45 -27.44
N GLN A 93 -3.92 -8.17 -27.07
CA GLN A 93 -2.94 -7.21 -27.59
C GLN A 93 -1.51 -7.62 -27.23
N ARG A 94 -0.54 -7.35 -28.11
CA ARG A 94 0.89 -7.65 -27.87
C ARG A 94 1.41 -6.88 -26.65
N VAL A 95 2.40 -7.47 -25.98
CA VAL A 95 3.23 -6.79 -24.99
C VAL A 95 4.50 -6.32 -25.70
N VAL A 96 4.98 -5.12 -25.41
CA VAL A 96 6.15 -4.53 -26.09
C VAL A 96 7.32 -4.49 -25.13
N ARG A 97 8.43 -5.14 -25.46
CA ARG A 97 9.67 -5.03 -24.70
C ARG A 97 10.53 -3.91 -25.27
N HIS A 98 11.02 -3.01 -24.42
CA HIS A 98 11.95 -1.95 -24.82
C HIS A 98 13.39 -2.32 -24.47
N ILE A 99 14.30 -2.17 -25.43
CA ILE A 99 15.74 -2.36 -25.29
C ILE A 99 16.42 -1.14 -25.91
N GLY A 100 16.95 -0.24 -25.07
CA GLY A 100 17.47 1.05 -25.51
C GLY A 100 16.39 1.84 -26.28
N THR A 101 16.65 2.13 -27.55
CA THR A 101 15.70 2.83 -28.45
C THR A 101 14.85 1.88 -29.30
N THR A 102 15.00 0.56 -29.13
CA THR A 102 14.29 -0.45 -29.93
C THR A 102 13.14 -1.06 -29.15
N SER A 103 12.04 -1.34 -29.85
CA SER A 103 10.81 -1.89 -29.27
C SER A 103 10.43 -3.18 -29.98
N TRP A 104 10.21 -4.23 -29.20
CA TRP A 104 9.96 -5.58 -29.69
C TRP A 104 8.57 -6.03 -29.24
N PRO A 105 7.58 -6.14 -30.15
CA PRO A 105 6.27 -6.67 -29.80
C PRO A 105 6.33 -8.20 -29.64
N GLY A 106 5.65 -8.73 -28.62
CA GLY A 106 5.76 -10.14 -28.27
C GLY A 106 4.59 -10.68 -27.46
N ARG A 107 4.75 -11.94 -27.07
CA ARG A 107 3.91 -12.67 -26.13
C ARG A 107 4.59 -12.71 -24.77
N LEU A 108 3.82 -12.53 -23.71
CA LEU A 108 4.27 -12.60 -22.33
C LEU A 108 3.52 -13.73 -21.62
N THR A 109 4.26 -14.63 -20.99
CA THR A 109 3.73 -15.79 -20.28
C THR A 109 4.25 -15.79 -18.84
N LEU A 110 3.34 -15.83 -17.87
CA LEU A 110 3.66 -15.95 -16.45
C LEU A 110 3.48 -17.38 -15.98
N THR A 111 4.44 -17.90 -15.23
CA THR A 111 4.35 -19.16 -14.49
C THR A 111 4.44 -18.92 -12.98
N ASN A 112 4.31 -19.98 -12.19
CA ASN A 112 4.54 -19.94 -10.75
C ASN A 112 6.01 -19.75 -10.35
N TYR A 113 6.95 -19.70 -11.31
CA TYR A 113 8.38 -19.50 -11.05
C TYR A 113 9.01 -18.37 -11.87
N SER A 114 8.50 -18.09 -13.07
CA SER A 114 9.22 -17.25 -14.03
C SER A 114 8.28 -16.49 -14.95
N LEU A 115 8.83 -15.44 -15.55
CA LEU A 115 8.20 -14.66 -16.60
C LEU A 115 8.95 -14.94 -17.92
N TYR A 116 8.20 -15.29 -18.96
CA TYR A 116 8.75 -15.62 -20.28
C TYR A 116 8.27 -14.61 -21.31
N PHE A 117 9.20 -13.95 -21.99
CA PHE A 117 8.89 -13.02 -23.08
C PHE A 117 9.37 -13.59 -24.43
N GLU A 118 8.45 -13.70 -25.37
CA GLU A 118 8.69 -14.23 -26.72
C GLU A 118 8.48 -13.13 -27.75
N ALA A 119 9.57 -12.67 -28.39
CA ALA A 119 9.47 -11.65 -29.44
C ALA A 119 8.75 -12.20 -30.67
N SER A 120 7.92 -11.38 -31.31
CA SER A 120 7.21 -11.74 -32.54
C SER A 120 8.19 -11.74 -33.71
N GLY A 121 8.62 -12.91 -34.16
CA GLY A 121 9.40 -13.06 -35.39
C GLY A 121 8.52 -13.04 -36.65
N VAL A 122 9.16 -13.07 -37.83
CA VAL A 122 8.51 -12.95 -39.15
C VAL A 122 7.55 -14.12 -39.45
N ILE A 123 7.84 -15.32 -38.91
CA ILE A 123 7.07 -16.56 -39.18
C ILE A 123 6.64 -17.25 -37.89
N ARG A 124 7.50 -17.25 -36.87
CA ARG A 124 7.25 -17.84 -35.54
C ARG A 124 7.79 -16.91 -34.46
N TYR A 125 7.37 -17.12 -33.21
CA TYR A 125 8.02 -16.45 -32.08
C TYR A 125 9.48 -16.87 -31.97
N GLU A 126 10.32 -15.93 -31.53
CA GLU A 126 11.70 -16.23 -31.15
C GLU A 126 11.75 -17.03 -29.84
N ASP A 127 12.94 -17.51 -29.49
CA ASP A 127 13.15 -18.22 -28.22
C ASP A 127 12.83 -17.30 -27.03
N ALA A 128 12.19 -17.86 -26.00
CA ALA A 128 11.69 -17.08 -24.89
C ALA A 128 12.83 -16.56 -23.99
N LEU A 129 12.83 -15.27 -23.69
CA LEU A 129 13.62 -14.72 -22.59
C LEU A 129 12.99 -15.15 -21.26
N LYS A 130 13.72 -15.94 -20.47
CA LYS A 130 13.34 -16.33 -19.11
C LYS A 130 13.81 -15.28 -18.09
N ILE A 131 12.88 -14.80 -17.28
CA ILE A 131 13.12 -13.95 -16.11
C ILE A 131 12.67 -14.74 -14.88
N ASP A 132 13.63 -15.11 -14.03
CA ASP A 132 13.38 -15.95 -12.87
C ASP A 132 12.91 -15.11 -11.67
N LEU A 133 11.65 -15.33 -11.28
CA LEU A 133 10.99 -14.63 -10.16
C LEU A 133 11.19 -15.34 -8.82
N SER A 134 11.76 -16.56 -8.84
CA SER A 134 11.91 -17.39 -7.64
C SER A 134 13.21 -17.13 -6.87
N LYS A 135 14.21 -16.52 -7.53
CA LYS A 135 15.51 -16.31 -6.93
C LYS A 135 15.46 -15.33 -5.76
N ASN A 136 16.16 -15.68 -4.70
CA ASN A 136 16.32 -14.82 -3.52
C ASN A 136 17.44 -13.78 -3.72
N VAL A 137 17.29 -12.94 -4.74
CA VAL A 137 18.19 -11.81 -5.02
C VAL A 137 17.42 -10.49 -4.88
N GLU A 138 18.13 -9.37 -4.80
CA GLU A 138 17.48 -8.06 -4.85
C GLU A 138 16.82 -7.87 -6.22
N GLN A 139 15.52 -8.13 -6.26
CA GLN A 139 14.66 -7.99 -7.42
C GLN A 139 13.57 -6.97 -7.10
N SER A 140 13.26 -6.09 -8.04
CA SER A 140 12.21 -5.09 -7.87
C SER A 140 11.39 -4.91 -9.14
N VAL A 141 10.07 -4.76 -8.94
CA VAL A 141 9.12 -4.57 -10.04
C VAL A 141 8.27 -3.34 -9.77
N LYS A 142 8.40 -2.35 -10.65
CA LYS A 142 7.80 -1.03 -10.48
C LYS A 142 7.09 -0.59 -11.76
N PRO A 143 6.03 0.21 -11.63
CA PRO A 143 5.42 0.85 -12.79
C PRO A 143 6.37 1.90 -13.37
N ALA A 144 6.27 2.11 -14.67
CA ALA A 144 7.05 3.12 -15.37
C ALA A 144 6.26 3.81 -16.48
N ALA A 145 6.55 5.10 -16.63
CA ALA A 145 6.07 5.93 -17.71
C ALA A 145 6.85 5.65 -19.00
N THR A 146 6.18 5.23 -20.07
CA THR A 146 6.76 5.07 -21.42
C THR A 146 6.52 6.27 -22.33
N GLY A 147 5.77 7.26 -21.85
CA GLY A 147 5.48 8.47 -22.61
C GLY A 147 6.67 9.40 -22.73
N PRO A 148 6.66 10.30 -23.74
CA PRO A 148 7.66 11.36 -23.81
C PRO A 148 7.67 12.14 -22.49
N TRP A 149 8.87 12.36 -21.95
CA TRP A 149 9.12 13.09 -20.70
C TRP A 149 8.57 12.46 -19.42
N GLY A 150 8.25 11.15 -19.42
CA GLY A 150 7.89 10.43 -18.19
C GLY A 150 6.56 10.85 -17.57
N ALA A 151 5.63 11.39 -18.37
CA ALA A 151 4.32 11.82 -17.88
C ALA A 151 3.47 10.62 -17.42
N GLN A 152 2.84 10.76 -16.24
CA GLN A 152 2.03 9.73 -15.57
C GLN A 152 0.87 9.18 -16.44
N LEU A 153 0.36 9.97 -17.39
CA LEU A 153 -0.67 9.54 -18.34
C LEU A 153 -0.22 8.31 -19.17
N TYR A 154 1.09 8.13 -19.31
CA TYR A 154 1.72 7.06 -20.05
C TYR A 154 2.40 6.02 -19.15
N ASP A 155 1.94 5.84 -17.91
CA ASP A 155 2.38 4.73 -17.04
C ASP A 155 1.86 3.38 -17.55
N LYS A 156 2.36 2.97 -18.72
CA LYS A 156 1.95 1.76 -19.43
C LYS A 156 2.96 0.64 -19.33
N ALA A 157 4.10 0.84 -18.67
CA ALA A 157 5.11 -0.20 -18.52
C ALA A 157 5.32 -0.66 -17.09
N ILE A 158 5.94 -1.84 -17.02
CA ILE A 158 6.55 -2.42 -15.84
C ILE A 158 8.04 -2.51 -16.11
N ILE A 159 8.84 -2.09 -15.15
CA ILE A 159 10.28 -2.29 -15.13
C ILE A 159 10.58 -3.41 -14.14
N TYR A 160 11.29 -4.42 -14.62
CA TYR A 160 11.88 -5.47 -13.81
C TYR A 160 13.40 -5.22 -13.70
N ASP A 161 13.84 -5.01 -12.47
CA ASP A 161 15.25 -4.84 -12.11
C ASP A 161 15.69 -6.00 -11.24
N SER A 162 16.84 -6.59 -11.56
CA SER A 162 17.46 -7.65 -10.77
C SER A 162 18.97 -7.49 -10.81
N THR A 163 19.64 -7.77 -9.70
CA THR A 163 21.11 -7.76 -9.61
C THR A 163 21.78 -8.82 -10.50
N ASP A 164 21.05 -9.86 -10.90
CA ASP A 164 21.51 -10.89 -11.84
C ASP A 164 21.49 -10.43 -13.31
N LEU A 165 20.75 -9.36 -13.62
CA LEU A 165 20.60 -8.87 -14.98
C LEU A 165 21.49 -7.65 -15.21
N SER A 166 22.26 -7.68 -16.30
CA SER A 166 23.06 -6.53 -16.74
C SER A 166 22.21 -5.37 -17.24
N GLU A 167 20.99 -5.67 -17.72
CA GLU A 167 20.06 -4.69 -18.27
C GLU A 167 18.68 -4.84 -17.63
N THR A 168 18.06 -3.70 -17.32
CA THR A 168 16.70 -3.61 -16.78
C THR A 168 15.69 -4.00 -17.86
N VAL A 169 14.73 -4.87 -17.54
CA VAL A 169 13.73 -5.30 -18.52
C VAL A 169 12.50 -4.40 -18.44
N VAL A 170 12.23 -3.67 -19.52
CA VAL A 170 11.06 -2.78 -19.63
C VAL A 170 9.99 -3.46 -20.49
N LEU A 171 8.82 -3.72 -19.91
CA LEU A 171 7.66 -4.33 -20.58
C LEU A 171 6.50 -3.34 -20.61
N GLU A 172 6.14 -2.87 -21.79
CA GLU A 172 5.00 -2.00 -22.02
C GLU A 172 3.74 -2.79 -22.41
N PHE A 173 2.62 -2.36 -21.85
CA PHE A 173 1.27 -2.87 -22.07
C PHE A 173 0.45 -1.77 -22.75
N PRO A 174 0.41 -1.74 -24.10
CA PRO A 174 -0.32 -0.72 -24.82
C PRO A 174 -1.81 -0.75 -24.45
N GLU A 175 -2.30 0.33 -23.84
CA GLU A 175 -3.72 0.55 -23.53
C GLU A 175 -4.04 2.03 -23.80
N LEU A 176 -5.11 2.31 -24.55
CA LEU A 176 -5.46 3.67 -24.99
C LEU A 176 -5.88 4.58 -23.83
N THR A 177 -6.65 4.07 -22.87
CA THR A 177 -7.38 4.91 -21.91
C THR A 177 -7.17 4.55 -20.44
N SER A 178 -6.63 3.37 -20.11
CA SER A 178 -6.45 2.89 -18.74
C SER A 178 -5.07 2.26 -18.53
N SER A 179 -4.64 2.08 -17.27
CA SER A 179 -3.46 1.30 -16.88
C SER A 179 -3.82 -0.08 -16.32
N THR A 180 -5.09 -0.48 -16.47
CA THR A 180 -5.70 -1.64 -15.81
C THR A 180 -5.05 -2.98 -16.17
N ARG A 181 -4.48 -3.10 -17.37
CA ARG A 181 -3.73 -4.30 -17.80
C ARG A 181 -2.32 -4.30 -17.24
N ARG A 182 -1.64 -3.15 -17.26
CA ARG A 182 -0.33 -3.00 -16.61
C ARG A 182 -0.43 -3.30 -15.11
N ASP A 183 -1.43 -2.76 -14.44
CA ASP A 183 -1.64 -2.97 -13.00
C ASP A 183 -1.98 -4.42 -12.67
N HIS A 184 -2.71 -5.09 -13.56
CA HIS A 184 -2.98 -6.53 -13.44
C HIS A 184 -1.70 -7.36 -13.53
N TRP A 185 -0.89 -7.14 -14.57
CA TRP A 185 0.40 -7.82 -14.73
C TRP A 185 1.36 -7.51 -13.58
N LEU A 186 1.41 -6.27 -13.12
CA LEU A 186 2.23 -5.85 -11.99
C LEU A 186 1.86 -6.61 -10.72
N ALA A 187 0.56 -6.73 -10.43
CA ALA A 187 0.10 -7.46 -9.26
C ALA A 187 0.38 -8.96 -9.35
N LEU A 188 0.19 -9.58 -10.52
CA LEU A 188 0.49 -11.00 -10.72
C LEU A 188 1.99 -11.31 -10.57
N VAL A 189 2.87 -10.49 -11.17
CA VAL A 189 4.32 -10.67 -11.04
C VAL A 189 4.76 -10.49 -9.59
N ARG A 190 4.24 -9.46 -8.90
CA ARG A 190 4.51 -9.23 -7.47
C ARG A 190 4.05 -10.39 -6.61
N GLU A 191 2.91 -11.00 -6.90
CA GLU A 191 2.42 -12.14 -6.13
C GLU A 191 3.40 -13.30 -6.16
N ILE A 192 3.91 -13.66 -7.34
CA ILE A 192 4.87 -14.75 -7.47
C ILE A 192 6.19 -14.40 -6.77
N MET A 193 6.68 -13.18 -6.91
CA MET A 193 7.88 -12.74 -6.19
C MET A 193 7.70 -12.78 -4.67
N PHE A 194 6.58 -12.28 -4.15
CA PHE A 194 6.32 -12.25 -2.71
C PHE A 194 6.06 -13.65 -2.14
N LEU A 195 5.46 -14.57 -2.91
CA LEU A 195 5.36 -15.98 -2.55
C LEU A 195 6.75 -16.58 -2.32
N HIS A 196 7.68 -16.42 -3.28
CA HIS A 196 9.03 -16.99 -3.16
C HIS A 196 9.85 -16.33 -2.06
N GLN A 197 9.72 -15.01 -1.89
CA GLN A 197 10.32 -14.30 -0.74
C GLN A 197 9.76 -14.81 0.59
N PHE A 198 8.45 -15.09 0.66
CA PHE A 198 7.81 -15.64 1.85
C PHE A 198 8.31 -17.05 2.17
N LEU A 199 8.37 -17.93 1.17
CA LEU A 199 8.90 -19.30 1.32
C LEU A 199 10.33 -19.26 1.85
N SER A 200 11.18 -18.42 1.26
CA SER A 200 12.58 -18.29 1.67
C SER A 200 12.73 -17.67 3.07
N LYS A 201 12.00 -16.58 3.36
CA LYS A 201 12.06 -15.90 4.67
C LYS A 201 11.63 -16.82 5.82
N ASN A 202 10.60 -17.63 5.61
CA ASN A 202 10.07 -18.51 6.65
C ASN A 202 10.71 -19.90 6.69
N GLN A 203 11.68 -20.17 5.81
CA GLN A 203 12.39 -21.45 5.68
C GLN A 203 11.44 -22.64 5.49
N ILE A 204 10.41 -22.44 4.65
CA ILE A 204 9.43 -23.49 4.33
C ILE A 204 10.03 -24.38 3.24
N ASN A 205 10.63 -25.50 3.65
CA ASN A 205 11.32 -26.42 2.74
C ASN A 205 10.52 -27.70 2.47
N CYS A 206 9.45 -27.97 3.23
CA CYS A 206 8.62 -29.16 3.03
C CYS A 206 7.85 -29.04 1.71
N LEU A 207 8.00 -30.03 0.82
CA LEU A 207 7.42 -30.02 -0.53
C LEU A 207 5.90 -29.86 -0.49
N ILE A 208 5.23 -30.55 0.45
CA ILE A 208 3.77 -30.50 0.61
C ILE A 208 3.31 -29.09 0.99
N GLN A 209 3.97 -28.46 1.95
CA GLN A 209 3.65 -27.11 2.40
C GLN A 209 3.92 -26.05 1.32
N THR A 210 5.06 -26.18 0.62
CA THR A 210 5.41 -25.32 -0.51
C THR A 210 4.38 -25.44 -1.63
N TRP A 211 4.02 -26.67 -2.00
CA TRP A 211 3.02 -26.91 -3.04
C TRP A 211 1.62 -26.43 -2.64
N GLU A 212 1.26 -26.51 -1.37
CA GLU A 212 0.00 -25.94 -0.87
C GLU A 212 -0.04 -24.41 -1.06
N LEU A 213 1.05 -23.70 -0.78
CA LEU A 213 1.13 -22.25 -0.98
C LEU A 213 1.14 -21.86 -2.47
N HIS A 214 1.86 -22.60 -3.31
CA HIS A 214 1.73 -22.47 -4.77
C HIS A 214 0.28 -22.68 -5.20
N SER A 215 -0.39 -23.70 -4.65
CA SER A 215 -1.77 -24.03 -5.02
C SER A 215 -2.75 -22.94 -4.65
N ARG A 216 -2.64 -22.38 -3.44
CA ARG A 216 -3.44 -21.22 -3.00
C ARG A 216 -3.23 -20.01 -3.90
N THR A 217 -1.98 -19.77 -4.32
CA THR A 217 -1.61 -18.67 -5.21
C THR A 217 -2.23 -18.84 -6.60
N ILE A 218 -2.12 -20.04 -7.19
CA ILE A 218 -2.71 -20.37 -8.49
C ILE A 218 -4.24 -20.19 -8.44
N LEU A 219 -4.90 -20.71 -7.40
CA LEU A 219 -6.34 -20.51 -7.22
C LEU A 219 -6.70 -19.04 -7.04
N GLY A 220 -5.89 -18.26 -6.32
CA GLY A 220 -6.05 -16.80 -6.21
C GLY A 220 -6.03 -16.09 -7.57
N ILE A 221 -5.11 -16.47 -8.45
CA ILE A 221 -5.00 -15.92 -9.81
C ILE A 221 -6.20 -16.34 -10.67
N VAL A 222 -6.64 -17.60 -10.58
CA VAL A 222 -7.84 -18.08 -11.28
C VAL A 222 -9.10 -17.33 -10.83
N ARG A 223 -9.26 -17.11 -9.51
CA ARG A 223 -10.36 -16.31 -8.94
C ARG A 223 -10.31 -14.88 -9.45
N LEU A 224 -9.13 -14.26 -9.50
CA LEU A 224 -8.97 -12.91 -10.02
C LEU A 224 -9.39 -12.82 -11.50
N HIS A 225 -8.95 -13.77 -12.33
CA HIS A 225 -9.38 -13.83 -13.73
C HIS A 225 -10.90 -13.94 -13.85
N ALA A 226 -11.50 -14.88 -13.12
CA ALA A 226 -12.95 -15.06 -13.13
C ALA A 226 -13.71 -13.81 -12.67
N ALA A 227 -13.22 -13.13 -11.64
CA ALA A 227 -13.83 -11.90 -11.14
C ALA A 227 -13.72 -10.76 -12.16
N ARG A 228 -12.60 -10.63 -12.87
CA ARG A 228 -12.42 -9.64 -13.96
C ARG A 228 -13.36 -9.92 -15.14
N GLU A 229 -13.51 -11.19 -15.53
CA GLU A 229 -14.42 -11.58 -16.61
C GLU A 229 -15.90 -11.43 -16.21
N MET A 230 -16.24 -11.63 -14.93
CA MET A 230 -17.58 -11.37 -14.42
C MET A 230 -17.87 -9.86 -14.32
N LEU A 231 -16.90 -9.06 -13.90
CA LEU A 231 -17.03 -7.62 -13.62
C LEU A 231 -16.38 -6.73 -14.70
N ARG A 232 -16.45 -7.11 -15.98
CA ARG A 232 -15.76 -6.42 -17.10
C ARG A 232 -15.92 -4.90 -17.15
N ILE A 233 -17.06 -4.36 -16.71
CA ILE A 233 -17.35 -2.91 -16.73
C ILE A 233 -16.49 -2.18 -15.68
N SER A 234 -16.27 -2.80 -14.53
CA SER A 234 -15.49 -2.25 -13.42
C SER A 234 -14.65 -3.38 -12.83
N PRO A 235 -13.52 -3.73 -13.46
CA PRO A 235 -12.67 -4.82 -13.01
C PRO A 235 -12.23 -4.60 -11.56
N PRO A 236 -12.19 -5.65 -10.73
CA PRO A 236 -11.76 -5.51 -9.35
C PRO A 236 -10.27 -5.19 -9.25
N VAL A 237 -9.88 -4.57 -8.13
CA VAL A 237 -8.48 -4.34 -7.79
C VAL A 237 -7.77 -5.70 -7.64
N PRO A 238 -6.71 -5.98 -8.42
CA PRO A 238 -6.05 -7.28 -8.44
C PRO A 238 -5.59 -7.80 -7.07
N THR A 239 -5.03 -6.90 -6.25
CA THR A 239 -4.38 -7.27 -4.99
C THR A 239 -5.35 -7.90 -4.00
N LYS A 240 -6.66 -7.60 -4.06
CA LYS A 240 -7.68 -8.18 -3.17
C LYS A 240 -7.88 -9.70 -3.31
N PHE A 241 -7.38 -10.30 -4.40
CA PHE A 241 -7.46 -11.73 -4.67
C PHE A 241 -6.13 -12.48 -4.45
N LEU A 242 -5.05 -11.74 -4.25
CA LEU A 242 -3.67 -12.23 -4.23
C LEU A 242 -3.14 -12.12 -2.79
N ILE A 243 -2.79 -13.25 -2.17
CA ILE A 243 -2.54 -13.33 -0.72
C ILE A 243 -1.33 -12.48 -0.35
N PHE A 244 -0.20 -12.69 -1.01
CA PHE A 244 1.06 -12.07 -0.61
C PHE A 244 1.12 -10.59 -1.00
N SER A 245 0.58 -10.25 -2.17
CA SER A 245 0.46 -8.87 -2.64
C SER A 245 -0.47 -8.05 -1.75
N LEU A 246 -1.61 -8.63 -1.34
CA LEU A 246 -2.52 -8.00 -0.39
C LEU A 246 -1.81 -7.67 0.92
N TYR A 247 -1.23 -8.68 1.57
CA TYR A 247 -0.64 -8.53 2.90
C TYR A 247 0.70 -7.78 2.92
N ASN A 248 1.33 -7.60 1.77
CA ASN A 248 2.46 -6.70 1.65
C ASN A 248 2.03 -5.21 1.50
N GLU A 249 0.82 -4.95 1.01
CA GLU A 249 0.29 -3.59 0.81
C GLU A 249 -0.55 -3.06 1.97
N ILE A 250 -1.31 -3.93 2.66
CA ILE A 250 -2.21 -3.50 3.74
C ILE A 250 -1.48 -3.35 5.09
N PRO A 251 -1.90 -2.42 5.96
CA PRO A 251 -1.29 -2.24 7.27
C PRO A 251 -1.37 -3.52 8.09
N LYS A 252 -0.30 -3.83 8.85
CA LYS A 252 -0.21 -5.04 9.68
C LYS A 252 -0.34 -6.37 8.93
N GLY A 253 -0.25 -6.38 7.61
CA GLY A 253 -0.29 -7.63 6.86
C GLY A 253 0.90 -8.55 7.11
N ASP A 254 2.02 -8.05 7.65
CA ASP A 254 3.14 -8.90 8.08
C ASP A 254 2.77 -9.85 9.23
N TYR A 255 1.98 -9.39 10.20
CA TYR A 255 1.49 -10.25 11.28
C TYR A 255 0.61 -11.37 10.74
N VAL A 256 -0.19 -11.08 9.71
CA VAL A 256 -1.01 -12.10 9.05
C VAL A 256 -0.15 -13.12 8.32
N LEU A 257 0.91 -12.67 7.63
CA LEU A 257 1.85 -13.57 6.97
C LEU A 257 2.63 -14.43 7.97
N GLU A 258 3.05 -13.86 9.10
CA GLU A 258 3.71 -14.61 10.19
C GLU A 258 2.78 -15.68 10.76
N GLU A 259 1.54 -15.32 11.09
CA GLU A 259 0.55 -16.27 11.61
C GLU A 259 0.14 -17.32 10.55
N LEU A 260 0.14 -16.95 9.26
CA LEU A 260 -0.08 -17.89 8.16
C LEU A 260 1.06 -18.91 8.09
N ALA A 261 2.33 -18.47 8.24
CA ALA A 261 3.48 -19.36 8.28
C ALA A 261 3.41 -20.32 9.47
N ASP A 262 3.05 -19.81 10.65
CA ASP A 262 2.92 -20.61 11.87
C ASP A 262 1.75 -21.58 11.79
N SER A 263 0.61 -21.17 11.21
CA SER A 263 -0.53 -22.07 10.98
C SER A 263 -0.18 -23.23 10.04
N LEU A 264 0.68 -22.98 9.03
CA LEU A 264 1.15 -24.00 8.10
C LEU A 264 2.11 -24.99 8.79
N LYS A 265 2.95 -24.51 9.71
CA LYS A 265 3.84 -25.34 10.53
C LYS A 265 3.10 -26.17 11.58
N LYS A 266 2.02 -25.62 12.15
CA LYS A 266 1.19 -26.25 13.19
C LYS A 266 0.14 -27.22 12.61
N GLY A 267 -0.30 -27.00 11.36
CA GLY A 267 -1.38 -27.74 10.73
C GLY A 267 -1.02 -29.18 10.39
N ASN A 268 -1.61 -30.13 11.13
CA ASN A 268 -1.66 -31.53 10.71
C ASN A 268 -2.30 -31.64 9.31
N ASN A 269 -1.66 -32.40 8.40
CA ASN A 269 -2.00 -32.67 6.99
C ASN A 269 -3.41 -33.29 6.72
N GLY A 270 -4.34 -33.22 7.67
CA GLY A 270 -5.62 -33.95 7.67
C GLY A 270 -6.84 -33.18 7.19
N GLN A 271 -6.69 -32.04 6.51
CA GLN A 271 -7.85 -31.33 5.94
C GLN A 271 -8.19 -31.97 4.58
N SER A 272 -9.36 -32.61 4.48
CA SER A 272 -9.76 -33.44 3.33
C SER A 272 -9.86 -32.69 1.99
N CYS A 273 -9.82 -31.35 2.01
CA CYS A 273 -9.90 -30.47 0.83
C CYS A 273 -8.83 -29.36 0.92
N SER A 274 -7.56 -29.70 0.72
CA SER A 274 -6.48 -28.72 0.57
C SER A 274 -6.54 -27.99 -0.79
N ALA A 275 -5.90 -26.83 -0.92
CA ALA A 275 -5.83 -26.15 -2.22
C ALA A 275 -5.12 -27.02 -3.27
N SER A 276 -4.09 -27.73 -2.84
CA SER A 276 -3.35 -28.71 -3.63
C SER A 276 -4.22 -29.87 -4.15
N SER A 277 -5.13 -30.41 -3.33
CA SER A 277 -6.03 -31.49 -3.78
C SER A 277 -7.08 -30.98 -4.77
N ILE A 278 -7.57 -29.75 -4.60
CA ILE A 278 -8.48 -29.10 -5.54
C ILE A 278 -7.82 -28.89 -6.90
N LEU A 279 -6.61 -28.34 -6.95
CA LEU A 279 -5.90 -28.15 -8.23
C LEU A 279 -5.62 -29.47 -8.96
N ARG A 280 -5.28 -30.52 -8.20
CA ARG A 280 -5.12 -31.87 -8.74
C ARG A 280 -6.43 -32.38 -9.36
N SER A 281 -7.56 -32.18 -8.68
CA SER A 281 -8.88 -32.56 -9.20
C SER A 281 -9.28 -31.80 -10.48
N MET A 282 -8.75 -30.59 -10.67
CA MET A 282 -8.98 -29.75 -11.85
C MET A 282 -8.06 -30.08 -13.03
N ASN A 283 -7.21 -31.10 -12.90
CA ASN A 283 -6.22 -31.51 -13.88
C ASN A 283 -5.24 -30.38 -14.25
N ILE A 284 -5.04 -29.42 -13.33
CA ILE A 284 -4.06 -28.34 -13.49
C ILE A 284 -2.67 -28.90 -13.22
N SER A 285 -2.52 -29.80 -12.25
CA SER A 285 -1.28 -30.53 -11.99
C SER A 285 -1.31 -31.95 -12.53
N LYS A 286 -0.33 -32.34 -13.34
CA LYS A 286 -0.02 -33.78 -13.52
C LYS A 286 0.68 -34.29 -12.27
N SER A 287 0.50 -35.58 -11.99
CA SER A 287 0.87 -36.25 -10.73
C SER A 287 2.29 -35.95 -10.25
N VAL A 288 2.45 -35.08 -9.25
CA VAL A 288 3.52 -35.25 -8.27
C VAL A 288 3.28 -36.63 -7.63
N ASP A 289 4.23 -37.54 -7.74
CA ASP A 289 4.05 -38.94 -7.34
C ASP A 289 3.42 -39.05 -5.95
N SER A 290 2.31 -39.80 -5.88
CA SER A 290 1.60 -40.13 -4.65
C SER A 290 2.49 -40.74 -3.58
N ASP A 291 3.59 -41.36 -4.00
CA ASP A 291 4.42 -42.21 -3.14
C ASP A 291 5.37 -41.36 -2.28
N ILE A 292 5.83 -40.20 -2.76
CA ILE A 292 6.69 -39.27 -1.98
C ILE A 292 5.87 -38.55 -0.90
N ILE A 293 4.62 -38.18 -1.22
CA ILE A 293 3.72 -37.45 -0.31
C ILE A 293 3.28 -38.33 0.87
N ILE A 294 3.13 -39.64 0.65
CA ILE A 294 2.73 -40.60 1.68
C ILE A 294 3.91 -40.95 2.60
N ASP A 295 5.12 -41.08 2.05
CA ASP A 295 6.32 -41.42 2.84
C ASP A 295 6.74 -40.28 3.78
N GLU A 296 6.67 -39.01 3.36
CA GLU A 296 6.99 -37.86 4.24
C GLU A 296 5.94 -37.64 5.34
N ALA A 297 4.67 -37.93 5.07
CA ALA A 297 3.60 -37.84 6.06
C ALA A 297 3.70 -38.91 7.16
N SER A 298 4.42 -40.01 6.90
CA SER A 298 4.59 -41.12 7.84
C SER A 298 5.70 -40.92 8.88
N GLN A 299 6.58 -39.92 8.72
CA GLN A 299 7.72 -39.68 9.62
C GLN A 299 7.54 -38.54 10.63
N ALA A 300 6.47 -37.75 10.52
CA ALA A 300 6.19 -36.66 11.47
C ALA A 300 5.31 -37.14 12.63
N ASP A 301 5.82 -38.08 13.43
CA ASP A 301 5.21 -38.46 14.71
C ASP A 301 5.92 -37.72 15.86
N GLY A 302 5.16 -36.92 16.61
CA GLY A 302 5.72 -36.05 17.64
C GLY A 302 4.71 -35.03 18.14
N SER A 303 3.78 -35.50 18.97
CA SER A 303 2.79 -34.66 19.67
C SER A 303 3.44 -33.51 20.45
N VAL A 304 2.98 -32.28 20.17
CA VAL A 304 3.18 -31.13 21.06
C VAL A 304 1.88 -30.32 21.08
N ASN A 305 1.04 -30.60 22.08
CA ASN A 305 0.01 -29.66 22.51
C ASN A 305 0.71 -28.52 23.27
N VAL A 306 0.87 -27.36 22.63
CA VAL A 306 1.18 -26.10 23.32
C VAL A 306 -0.04 -25.21 23.19
N VAL A 307 -0.68 -24.99 24.33
CA VAL A 307 -1.59 -23.88 24.58
C VAL A 307 -0.79 -22.60 24.33
N ASP A 308 -1.22 -21.76 23.39
CA ASP A 308 -0.48 -20.54 23.05
C ASP A 308 -1.41 -19.32 23.02
N ASP A 309 -0.95 -18.26 23.70
CA ASP A 309 -1.59 -16.94 23.85
C ASP A 309 -1.41 -16.05 22.59
N SER A 310 -1.07 -16.65 21.44
CA SER A 310 -0.92 -15.96 20.15
C SER A 310 -2.29 -15.66 19.51
N PRO A 311 -2.49 -14.49 18.88
CA PRO A 311 -3.73 -14.19 18.19
C PRO A 311 -3.91 -15.15 17.02
N SER A 312 -5.07 -15.81 16.94
CA SER A 312 -5.38 -16.69 15.81
C SER A 312 -5.27 -15.95 14.47
N LEU A 313 -4.99 -16.68 13.38
CA LEU A 313 -4.93 -16.13 12.01
C LEU A 313 -6.13 -15.21 11.71
N GLU A 314 -7.33 -15.60 12.14
CA GLU A 314 -8.55 -14.78 11.97
C GLU A 314 -8.48 -13.44 12.73
N ALA A 315 -7.93 -13.42 13.94
CA ALA A 315 -7.75 -12.20 14.71
C ALA A 315 -6.75 -11.24 14.05
N ALA A 316 -5.64 -11.78 13.51
CA ALA A 316 -4.66 -10.99 12.76
C ALA A 316 -5.28 -10.38 11.49
N ILE A 317 -6.06 -11.17 10.73
CA ILE A 317 -6.78 -10.72 9.53
C ILE A 317 -7.77 -9.60 9.88
N LYS A 318 -8.55 -9.78 10.96
CA LYS A 318 -9.53 -8.78 11.41
C LYS A 318 -8.84 -7.46 11.78
N GLN A 319 -7.74 -7.53 12.53
CA GLN A 319 -6.96 -6.35 12.90
C GLN A 319 -6.43 -5.60 11.68
N SER A 320 -5.81 -6.30 10.74
CA SER A 320 -5.28 -5.69 9.51
C SER A 320 -6.38 -5.01 8.69
N ARG A 321 -7.57 -5.61 8.62
CA ARG A 321 -8.72 -5.03 7.92
C ARG A 321 -9.30 -3.80 8.61
N GLU A 322 -9.36 -3.78 9.94
CA GLU A 322 -9.79 -2.60 10.69
C GLU A 322 -8.85 -1.42 10.45
N GLU A 323 -7.54 -1.66 10.44
CA GLU A 323 -6.56 -0.61 10.13
C GLU A 323 -6.59 -0.16 8.68
N GLU A 324 -6.82 -1.07 7.74
CA GLU A 324 -7.01 -0.68 6.35
C GLU A 324 -8.23 0.24 6.20
N LYS A 325 -9.34 -0.05 6.88
CA LYS A 325 -10.53 0.81 6.88
C LYS A 325 -10.22 2.19 7.45
N GLU A 326 -9.45 2.29 8.54
CA GLU A 326 -8.99 3.58 9.09
C GLU A 326 -8.18 4.37 8.04
N ILE A 327 -7.25 3.72 7.34
CA ILE A 327 -6.45 4.35 6.28
C ILE A 327 -7.31 4.76 5.09
N LEU A 328 -8.27 3.93 4.67
CA LEU A 328 -9.16 4.25 3.54
C LEU A 328 -10.07 5.45 3.86
N ILE A 329 -10.57 5.55 5.10
CA ILE A 329 -11.31 6.73 5.56
C ILE A 329 -10.39 7.95 5.54
N ALA A 330 -9.16 7.84 6.03
CA ALA A 330 -8.18 8.93 5.98
C ALA A 330 -7.88 9.36 4.53
N LYS A 331 -7.69 8.42 3.60
CA LYS A 331 -7.49 8.70 2.17
C LYS A 331 -8.72 9.33 1.52
N ALA A 332 -9.92 8.87 1.84
CA ALA A 332 -11.14 9.50 1.33
C ALA A 332 -11.22 10.99 1.74
N THR A 333 -10.87 11.31 2.99
CA THR A 333 -10.79 12.72 3.43
C THR A 333 -9.68 13.51 2.73
N THR A 334 -8.61 12.84 2.28
CA THR A 334 -7.56 13.52 1.53
C THR A 334 -8.01 13.79 0.10
N ASP A 335 -8.64 12.83 -0.56
CA ASP A 335 -9.04 12.93 -1.95
C ASP A 335 -10.26 13.85 -2.14
N GLU A 336 -11.20 13.89 -1.19
CA GLU A 336 -12.27 14.91 -1.16
C GLU A 336 -11.69 16.33 -1.19
N LEU A 337 -10.65 16.60 -0.39
CA LEU A 337 -9.94 17.88 -0.40
C LEU A 337 -9.14 18.14 -1.69
N LYS A 338 -8.75 17.10 -2.43
CA LYS A 338 -8.10 17.28 -3.74
C LYS A 338 -9.13 17.58 -4.83
N GLU A 339 -10.27 16.90 -4.83
CA GLU A 339 -11.34 17.04 -5.82
C GLU A 339 -12.10 18.36 -5.68
N GLU A 340 -12.29 18.86 -4.45
CA GLU A 340 -12.82 20.21 -4.22
C GLU A 340 -11.92 21.31 -4.80
N GLY A 341 -10.74 20.96 -5.32
CA GLY A 341 -9.90 21.86 -6.08
C GLY A 341 -9.60 23.09 -5.24
N VAL A 342 -8.83 22.91 -4.17
CA VAL A 342 -8.27 24.00 -3.37
C VAL A 342 -7.38 24.84 -4.29
N THR A 343 -8.01 25.69 -5.08
CA THR A 343 -7.48 26.79 -5.87
C THR A 343 -6.80 27.84 -4.97
N ASP A 344 -6.88 27.61 -3.66
CA ASP A 344 -6.42 28.45 -2.57
C ASP A 344 -5.50 27.67 -1.60
N SER A 345 -4.57 26.86 -2.12
CA SER A 345 -3.60 26.12 -1.29
C SER A 345 -2.72 27.07 -0.49
N VAL A 346 -2.50 28.27 -1.04
CA VAL A 346 -1.91 29.42 -0.36
C VAL A 346 -2.78 29.83 0.84
N LEU A 347 -4.11 29.94 0.66
CA LEU A 347 -5.04 30.35 1.71
C LEU A 347 -4.96 29.41 2.92
N VAL A 348 -5.00 28.09 2.68
CA VAL A 348 -4.92 27.10 3.76
C VAL A 348 -3.61 27.23 4.55
N ILE A 349 -2.48 27.38 3.86
CA ILE A 349 -1.18 27.59 4.51
C ILE A 349 -1.15 28.91 5.28
N THR A 350 -1.67 30.01 4.70
CA THR A 350 -1.72 31.31 5.39
C THR A 350 -2.62 31.30 6.62
N GLU A 351 -3.71 30.53 6.58
CA GLU A 351 -4.65 30.35 7.68
C GLU A 351 -4.03 29.51 8.81
N LEU A 352 -3.42 28.37 8.46
CA LEU A 352 -2.71 27.51 9.41
C LEU A 352 -1.51 28.21 10.05
N LEU A 353 -0.87 29.13 9.32
CA LEU A 353 0.23 29.96 9.83
C LEU A 353 -0.23 31.21 10.57
N LYS A 354 -1.52 31.56 10.63
CA LYS A 354 -2.01 32.70 11.44
C LYS A 354 -1.46 32.75 12.87
N PRO A 355 -1.46 31.65 13.66
CA PRO A 355 -0.85 31.67 14.98
C PRO A 355 0.66 31.96 14.96
N LEU A 356 1.37 31.57 13.90
CA LEU A 356 2.80 31.84 13.71
C LEU A 356 3.07 33.27 13.20
N LYS A 357 2.13 33.84 12.44
CA LYS A 357 2.23 35.20 11.88
C LYS A 357 2.39 36.27 12.95
N ASN A 358 1.90 36.02 14.16
CA ASN A 358 2.09 36.93 15.30
C ASN A 358 3.44 36.71 16.02
N ALA A 359 4.07 35.55 15.87
CA ALA A 359 5.37 35.24 16.46
C ALA A 359 6.53 35.82 15.64
N VAL A 360 6.46 35.78 14.31
CA VAL A 360 7.50 36.32 13.41
C VAL A 360 7.82 37.80 13.66
N PRO A 361 6.86 38.74 13.68
CA PRO A 361 7.14 40.14 13.94
C PRO A 361 7.66 40.37 15.37
N TRP A 362 7.23 39.57 16.35
CA TRP A 362 7.77 39.62 17.71
C TRP A 362 9.25 39.22 17.76
N PHE A 363 9.65 38.15 17.05
CA PHE A 363 11.05 37.78 16.91
C PHE A 363 11.85 38.83 16.12
N GLN A 364 11.26 39.41 15.07
CA GLN A 364 11.90 40.49 14.31
C GLN A 364 12.13 41.72 15.18
N GLU A 365 11.13 42.17 15.96
CA GLU A 365 11.22 43.27 16.94
C GLU A 365 12.36 43.04 17.97
N ILE A 366 12.62 41.77 18.30
CA ILE A 366 13.72 41.37 19.18
C ILE A 366 15.10 41.47 18.49
N PHE A 367 15.20 41.11 17.22
CA PHE A 367 16.47 41.19 16.48
C PHE A 367 16.75 42.59 15.93
N THR A 368 15.73 43.41 15.65
CA THR A 368 15.85 44.79 15.19
C THR A 368 16.08 45.80 16.31
N TRP A 369 16.19 45.35 17.57
CA TRP A 369 16.44 46.19 18.75
C TRP A 369 15.38 47.27 19.01
N GLU A 370 14.15 47.05 18.56
CA GLU A 370 13.04 48.00 18.77
C GLU A 370 12.65 48.13 20.26
N ARG A 371 12.88 47.08 21.07
CA ARG A 371 12.69 47.10 22.53
C ARG A 371 13.97 46.72 23.29
N PRO A 372 14.90 47.66 23.52
CA PRO A 372 16.26 47.38 23.98
C PRO A 372 16.34 46.64 25.33
N ILE A 373 15.39 46.85 26.24
CA ILE A 373 15.37 46.18 27.56
C ILE A 373 14.97 44.70 27.42
N ILE A 374 14.01 44.40 26.54
CA ILE A 374 13.52 43.03 26.32
C ILE A 374 14.55 42.24 25.52
N THR A 375 15.18 42.85 24.52
CA THR A 375 16.24 42.21 23.73
C THR A 375 17.47 41.90 24.57
N LEU A 376 17.89 42.82 25.44
CA LEU A 376 18.99 42.59 26.38
C LEU A 376 18.66 41.44 27.35
N ALA A 377 17.43 41.37 27.85
CA ALA A 377 16.98 40.30 28.74
C ALA A 377 16.94 38.93 28.03
N VAL A 378 16.43 38.88 26.79
CA VAL A 378 16.40 37.66 25.96
C VAL A 378 17.82 37.21 25.60
N LEU A 379 18.71 38.14 25.25
CA LEU A 379 20.11 37.87 24.96
C LEU A 379 20.83 37.32 26.20
N ALA A 380 20.70 37.98 27.34
CA ALA A 380 21.29 37.52 28.61
C ALA A 380 20.75 36.14 29.02
N ALA A 381 19.45 35.92 28.89
CA ALA A 381 18.83 34.62 29.14
C ALA A 381 19.36 33.53 28.20
N SER A 382 19.47 33.80 26.90
CA SER A 382 20.00 32.84 25.92
C SER A 382 21.46 32.47 26.20
N LEU A 383 22.30 33.45 26.53
CA LEU A 383 23.71 33.25 26.87
C LEU A 383 23.84 32.42 28.15
N MET A 384 23.04 32.73 29.16
CA MET A 384 23.00 31.98 30.42
C MET A 384 22.52 30.53 30.22
N ILE A 385 21.47 30.32 29.42
CA ILE A 385 20.95 28.98 29.07
C ILE A 385 22.03 28.15 28.34
N THR A 386 22.77 28.76 27.42
CA THR A 386 23.88 28.07 26.73
C THR A 386 25.05 27.77 27.65
N TYR A 387 25.40 28.70 28.55
CA TYR A 387 26.52 28.54 29.48
C TYR A 387 26.26 27.46 30.54
N MET A 388 25.02 27.35 31.03
CA MET A 388 24.64 26.38 32.05
C MET A 388 24.25 24.99 31.49
N GLU A 389 24.40 24.75 30.18
CA GLU A 389 23.95 23.53 29.48
C GLU A 389 22.44 23.24 29.66
N TRP A 390 21.59 24.27 29.84
CA TRP A 390 20.15 24.09 30.08
C TRP A 390 19.32 23.91 28.80
N VAL A 391 19.97 23.89 27.63
CA VAL A 391 19.31 23.76 26.32
C VAL A 391 18.34 22.56 26.29
N GLY A 392 18.77 21.39 26.77
CA GLY A 392 17.92 20.19 26.84
C GLY A 392 16.69 20.39 27.75
N LYS A 393 16.88 21.01 28.92
CA LYS A 393 15.79 21.31 29.86
C LYS A 393 14.80 22.33 29.29
N THR A 394 15.29 23.36 28.60
CA THR A 394 14.41 24.34 27.94
C THR A 394 13.57 23.71 26.85
N PHE A 395 14.13 22.77 26.09
CA PHE A 395 13.38 22.01 25.09
C PHE A 395 12.35 21.07 25.73
N ALA A 396 12.70 20.42 26.85
CA ALA A 396 11.76 19.59 27.61
C ALA A 396 10.56 20.40 28.15
N VAL A 397 10.80 21.61 28.68
CA VAL A 397 9.73 22.52 29.13
C VAL A 397 8.83 22.91 27.95
N PHE A 398 9.39 23.18 26.78
CA PHE A 398 8.62 23.48 25.58
C PHE A 398 7.74 22.30 25.13
N LEU A 399 8.26 21.06 25.15
CA LEU A 399 7.48 19.86 24.83
C LEU A 399 6.31 19.65 25.82
N ILE A 400 6.56 19.85 27.13
CA ILE A 400 5.51 19.78 28.16
C ILE A 400 4.45 20.85 27.93
N TRP A 401 4.85 22.08 27.61
CA TRP A 401 3.93 23.16 27.27
C TRP A 401 3.06 22.84 26.05
N ALA A 402 3.65 22.24 25.01
CA ALA A 402 2.92 21.78 23.83
C ALA A 402 1.90 20.69 24.19
N ILE A 403 2.25 19.71 25.04
CA ILE A 403 1.32 18.68 25.54
C ILE A 403 0.15 19.31 26.29
N ILE A 404 0.42 20.29 27.17
CA ILE A 404 -0.64 21.01 27.91
C ILE A 404 -1.58 21.72 26.93
N LYS A 405 -1.06 22.33 25.86
CA LYS A 405 -1.88 22.95 24.81
C LYS A 405 -2.74 21.95 24.05
N MET A 406 -2.21 20.76 23.74
CA MET A 406 -2.99 19.68 23.12
C MET A 406 -4.13 19.19 24.04
N LEU A 407 -3.88 19.09 25.35
CA LEU A 407 -4.89 18.71 26.34
C LEU A 407 -5.96 19.79 26.54
N ASP A 408 -5.58 21.06 26.54
CA ASP A 408 -6.51 22.20 26.58
C ASP A 408 -7.39 22.25 25.33
N ALA A 409 -6.82 22.04 24.14
CA ALA A 409 -7.57 21.91 22.89
C ALA A 409 -8.58 20.75 22.94
N ARG A 410 -8.19 19.62 23.54
CA ARG A 410 -9.08 18.46 23.75
C ARG A 410 -10.23 18.76 24.71
N GLN A 411 -9.96 19.43 25.84
CA GLN A 411 -11.00 19.79 26.82
C GLN A 411 -12.01 20.78 26.23
N LYS A 412 -11.54 21.79 25.48
CA LYS A 412 -12.41 22.74 24.79
C LYS A 412 -13.29 22.07 23.75
N LYS A 413 -12.78 21.07 23.02
CA LYS A 413 -13.53 20.27 22.05
C LYS A 413 -14.61 19.38 22.66
N ILE A 414 -14.39 18.83 23.86
CA ILE A 414 -15.44 18.07 24.58
C ILE A 414 -16.61 19.00 24.95
N HIS A 415 -16.32 20.29 25.17
CA HIS A 415 -17.29 21.30 25.56
C HIS A 415 -18.00 21.98 24.37
N ASP A 416 -17.43 21.88 23.16
CA ASP A 416 -17.90 22.55 21.96
C ASP A 416 -18.10 21.53 20.83
N LYS A 417 -19.34 21.04 20.69
CA LYS A 417 -19.73 19.98 19.73
C LYS A 417 -19.89 20.49 18.30
N SER A 418 -19.17 21.55 17.93
CA SER A 418 -19.26 22.21 16.64
C SER A 418 -17.91 22.85 16.38
N ASN A 419 -17.13 22.37 15.41
CA ASN A 419 -16.06 23.16 14.82
C ASN A 419 -15.66 22.54 13.48
N GLU A 420 -16.46 22.90 12.47
CA GLU A 420 -15.99 23.05 11.10
C GLU A 420 -15.14 24.33 11.05
N ILE A 421 -13.98 24.29 10.38
CA ILE A 421 -13.20 25.50 10.12
C ILE A 421 -13.92 26.23 8.98
N VAL A 422 -14.69 27.26 9.33
CA VAL A 422 -15.37 28.12 8.35
C VAL A 422 -14.39 29.18 7.88
N ILE A 423 -14.01 29.12 6.61
CA ILE A 423 -13.17 30.13 5.95
C ILE A 423 -14.10 31.15 5.30
N SER A 424 -14.05 32.40 5.76
CA SER A 424 -14.80 33.52 5.16
C SER A 424 -14.00 34.21 4.05
N ARG A 425 -14.57 34.30 2.84
CA ARG A 425 -13.96 34.91 1.64
C ARG A 425 -13.71 36.44 1.74
N SER A 426 -14.18 37.12 2.78
CA SER A 426 -14.28 38.58 2.81
C SER A 426 -12.97 39.37 3.02
N SER A 427 -11.81 38.72 3.19
CA SER A 427 -10.55 39.43 3.49
C SER A 427 -9.64 39.77 2.29
N MET A 428 -10.00 39.40 1.06
CA MET A 428 -9.11 39.54 -0.12
C MET A 428 -9.78 40.18 -1.34
N ALA A 429 -10.39 41.35 -1.18
CA ALA A 429 -10.50 42.31 -2.28
C ALA A 429 -9.33 43.30 -2.20
N SER A 430 -8.10 42.81 -2.43
CA SER A 430 -6.94 43.70 -2.65
C SER A 430 -5.91 42.99 -3.52
N ASP A 431 -5.91 43.43 -4.79
CA ASP A 431 -4.81 43.45 -5.74
C ASP A 431 -4.23 42.13 -6.25
N GLN A 432 -4.95 41.56 -7.23
CA GLN A 432 -4.43 40.60 -8.19
C GLN A 432 -3.88 41.37 -9.41
N SER A 433 -2.58 41.69 -9.45
CA SER A 433 -1.93 42.10 -10.70
C SER A 433 -1.51 40.87 -11.48
N THR A 434 -2.37 40.48 -12.41
CA THR A 434 -2.11 39.51 -13.47
C THR A 434 -1.09 40.07 -14.47
N MET A 435 -0.41 39.14 -15.15
CA MET A 435 0.24 39.34 -16.45
C MET A 435 1.68 39.86 -16.42
N GLU A 436 2.63 38.93 -16.20
CA GLU A 436 3.90 38.83 -16.95
C GLU A 436 4.73 37.65 -16.42
N SER A 437 4.53 36.45 -16.98
CA SER A 437 5.49 35.32 -17.04
C SER A 437 4.75 34.02 -17.37
N ILE A 438 4.04 33.99 -18.48
CA ILE A 438 3.52 32.75 -19.06
C ILE A 438 4.34 32.54 -20.33
N VAL A 439 5.18 31.50 -20.35
CA VAL A 439 5.67 30.72 -21.52
C VAL A 439 7.04 30.02 -21.29
N SER A 440 7.71 30.13 -20.12
CA SER A 440 8.95 29.35 -19.87
C SER A 440 9.01 28.52 -18.57
N ALA A 441 7.91 28.39 -17.80
CA ALA A 441 7.92 27.71 -16.49
C ALA A 441 6.90 26.56 -16.32
N GLN A 442 6.42 25.94 -17.40
CA GLN A 442 5.35 24.95 -17.32
C GLN A 442 5.73 23.72 -16.48
N HIS A 443 6.98 23.22 -16.57
CA HIS A 443 7.39 22.06 -15.78
C HIS A 443 7.60 22.39 -14.30
N GLY A 444 8.19 23.56 -14.00
CA GLY A 444 8.41 24.04 -12.63
C GLY A 444 7.11 24.30 -11.87
N LEU A 445 6.11 24.89 -12.53
CA LEU A 445 4.83 25.22 -11.91
C LEU A 445 4.03 23.98 -11.50
N TYR A 446 4.00 22.92 -12.33
CA TYR A 446 3.33 21.67 -11.95
C TYR A 446 4.02 20.98 -10.77
N THR A 447 5.36 20.90 -10.77
CA THR A 447 6.11 20.36 -9.62
C THR A 447 5.92 21.18 -8.35
N VAL A 448 5.86 22.52 -8.45
CA VAL A 448 5.61 23.38 -7.28
C VAL A 448 4.19 23.18 -6.76
N HIS A 449 3.21 23.05 -7.65
CA HIS A 449 1.83 22.79 -7.25
C HIS A 449 1.68 21.44 -6.53
N ASP A 450 2.30 20.38 -7.06
CA ASP A 450 2.31 19.05 -6.44
C ASP A 450 3.04 19.06 -5.08
N MET A 451 4.22 19.68 -5.00
CA MET A 451 4.96 19.85 -3.74
C MET A 451 4.15 20.65 -2.71
N MET A 452 3.45 21.69 -3.15
CA MET A 452 2.60 22.51 -2.29
C MET A 452 1.39 21.73 -1.78
N GLN A 453 0.80 20.88 -2.62
CA GLN A 453 -0.29 20.00 -2.24
C GLN A 453 0.16 18.97 -1.19
N ILE A 454 1.32 18.34 -1.40
CA ILE A 454 1.94 17.42 -0.43
C ILE A 454 2.21 18.14 0.90
N ALA A 455 2.80 19.33 0.85
CA ALA A 455 3.09 20.12 2.05
C ALA A 455 1.82 20.54 2.79
N ASN A 456 0.77 20.93 2.08
CA ASN A 456 -0.53 21.29 2.66
C ASN A 456 -1.17 20.09 3.37
N ILE A 457 -1.22 18.94 2.70
CA ILE A 457 -1.72 17.68 3.28
C ILE A 457 -0.94 17.32 4.54
N ALA A 458 0.40 17.41 4.50
CA ALA A 458 1.24 17.14 5.66
C ALA A 458 0.96 18.11 6.81
N MET A 459 0.80 19.40 6.53
CA MET A 459 0.50 20.42 7.53
C MET A 459 -0.86 20.19 8.18
N LEU A 460 -1.89 19.84 7.40
CA LEU A 460 -3.21 19.53 7.92
C LEU A 460 -3.22 18.26 8.79
N LYS A 461 -2.45 17.23 8.42
CA LYS A 461 -2.27 16.04 9.27
C LYS A 461 -1.59 16.39 10.59
N ILE A 462 -0.53 17.21 10.58
CA ILE A 462 0.15 17.68 11.79
C ILE A 462 -0.80 18.49 12.66
N TRP A 463 -1.61 19.37 12.05
CA TRP A 463 -2.58 20.18 12.76
C TRP A 463 -3.72 19.34 13.36
N SER A 464 -4.18 18.31 12.65
CA SER A 464 -5.13 17.29 13.12
C SER A 464 -4.63 16.58 14.38
N ILE A 465 -3.33 16.28 14.44
CA ILE A 465 -2.67 15.73 15.63
C ILE A 465 -2.64 16.77 16.76
N LEU A 466 -2.18 17.99 16.51
CA LEU A 466 -2.03 19.06 17.51
C LEU A 466 -3.36 19.45 18.16
N ILE A 467 -4.46 19.40 17.41
CA ILE A 467 -5.81 19.70 17.92
C ILE A 467 -6.48 18.47 18.55
N SER A 468 -5.79 17.31 18.60
CA SER A 468 -6.36 16.05 19.08
C SER A 468 -7.65 15.69 18.33
N LYS A 469 -7.68 15.89 17.01
CA LYS A 469 -8.79 15.37 16.19
C LYS A 469 -8.67 13.88 15.98
N ALA A 470 -7.43 13.42 15.75
CA ALA A 470 -7.08 12.02 15.64
C ALA A 470 -6.65 11.47 17.02
N ASP A 471 -7.60 11.20 17.93
CA ASP A 471 -7.32 10.90 19.34
C ASP A 471 -6.31 9.76 19.56
N LYS A 472 -6.38 8.69 18.76
CA LYS A 472 -5.43 7.56 18.77
C LYS A 472 -4.00 8.02 18.47
N HIS A 473 -3.83 8.82 17.42
CA HIS A 473 -2.51 9.33 16.98
C HIS A 473 -1.99 10.43 17.90
N ALA A 474 -2.86 11.32 18.36
CA ALA A 474 -2.52 12.39 19.30
C ALA A 474 -2.02 11.82 20.64
N ASN A 475 -2.67 10.76 21.17
CA ASN A 475 -2.19 10.09 22.38
C ASN A 475 -0.80 9.47 22.18
N LEU A 476 -0.57 8.79 21.06
CA LEU A 476 0.75 8.23 20.74
C LEU A 476 1.82 9.33 20.71
N VAL A 477 1.55 10.44 20.04
CA VAL A 477 2.47 11.58 19.93
C VAL A 477 2.69 12.23 21.29
N MET A 478 1.66 12.39 22.12
CA MET A 478 1.80 12.91 23.49
C MET A 478 2.69 12.00 24.35
N VAL A 479 2.54 10.67 24.26
CA VAL A 479 3.40 9.72 24.98
C VAL A 479 4.85 9.80 24.48
N ALA A 480 5.05 9.84 23.16
CA ALA A 480 6.38 9.99 22.56
C ALA A 480 7.05 11.31 22.96
N MET A 481 6.31 12.44 22.92
CA MET A 481 6.80 13.74 23.38
C MET A 481 7.11 13.74 24.88
N SER A 482 6.31 13.05 25.71
CA SER A 482 6.57 12.91 27.14
C SER A 482 7.86 12.12 27.40
N GLY A 483 8.05 11.00 26.71
CA GLY A 483 9.28 10.21 26.79
C GLY A 483 10.51 11.01 26.35
N LEU A 484 10.40 11.76 25.25
CA LEU A 484 11.47 12.64 24.76
C LEU A 484 11.77 13.79 25.74
N ALA A 485 10.74 14.39 26.33
CA ALA A 485 10.90 15.44 27.34
C ALA A 485 11.62 14.93 28.59
N ILE A 486 11.29 13.72 29.06
CA ILE A 486 11.98 13.08 30.19
C ILE A 486 13.45 12.81 29.83
N LEU A 487 13.71 12.26 28.65
CA LEU A 487 15.08 11.98 28.18
C LEU A 487 15.93 13.26 28.16
N LEU A 488 15.41 14.35 27.59
CA LEU A 488 16.09 15.64 27.49
C LEU A 488 16.21 16.38 28.83
N ALA A 489 15.34 16.09 29.80
CA ALA A 489 15.43 16.64 31.14
C ALA A 489 16.50 15.95 31.99
N VAL A 490 16.69 14.63 31.81
CA VAL A 490 17.61 13.80 32.59
C VAL A 490 19.02 13.81 31.99
N ILE A 491 19.15 13.74 30.66
CA ILE A 491 20.44 13.61 29.99
C ILE A 491 20.98 14.99 29.56
N PRO A 492 22.20 15.36 29.96
CA PRO A 492 22.85 16.58 29.46
C PRO A 492 22.94 16.59 27.92
N PHE A 493 22.56 17.71 27.30
CA PHE A 493 22.44 17.84 25.84
C PHE A 493 23.71 17.47 25.07
N LYS A 494 24.89 17.62 25.68
CA LYS A 494 26.19 17.23 25.09
C LYS A 494 26.26 15.75 24.68
N PHE A 495 25.62 14.84 25.41
CA PHE A 495 25.61 13.42 25.04
C PHE A 495 24.75 13.17 23.79
N PHE A 496 23.66 13.92 23.63
CA PHE A 496 22.85 13.89 22.42
C PHE A 496 23.65 14.39 21.21
N LEU A 497 24.38 15.51 21.37
CA LEU A 497 25.24 16.06 20.33
C LEU A 497 26.38 15.09 19.97
N MET A 498 27.02 14.47 20.97
CA MET A 498 28.07 13.47 20.77
C MET A 498 27.55 12.22 20.05
N ALA A 499 26.36 11.73 20.40
CA ALA A 499 25.70 10.62 19.71
C ALA A 499 25.34 10.97 18.27
N LEU A 500 24.83 12.18 18.02
CA LEU A 500 24.48 12.65 16.67
C LEU A 500 25.72 12.77 15.78
N ILE A 501 26.83 13.29 16.33
CA ILE A 501 28.12 13.30 15.63
C ILE A 501 28.54 11.86 15.30
N LEU A 502 28.54 10.95 16.28
CA LEU A 502 28.92 9.55 16.06
C LEU A 502 28.03 8.86 15.00
N GLN A 503 26.72 9.12 15.02
CA GLN A 503 25.75 8.59 14.05
C GLN A 503 25.98 9.13 12.64
N SER A 504 26.29 10.42 12.49
CA SER A 504 26.57 11.03 11.19
C SER A 504 27.80 10.40 10.50
N PHE A 505 28.82 10.03 11.28
CA PHE A 505 30.02 9.35 10.77
C PHE A 505 29.83 7.83 10.57
N THR A 506 28.89 7.19 11.27
CA THR A 506 28.57 5.76 11.05
C THR A 506 27.58 5.53 9.91
N MET A 507 26.66 6.47 9.65
CA MET A 507 25.73 6.40 8.51
C MET A 507 26.42 6.45 7.14
N THR A 508 27.56 7.12 7.04
CA THR A 508 28.38 7.09 5.80
C THR A 508 29.07 5.75 5.57
N LEU A 509 29.19 4.90 6.60
CA LEU A 509 29.95 3.65 6.57
C LEU A 509 29.07 2.39 6.48
N GLY A 510 27.77 2.49 6.76
CA GLY A 510 26.88 1.32 6.79
C GLY A 510 25.47 1.62 6.29
N LYS A 511 25.15 1.18 5.08
CA LYS A 511 23.77 0.87 4.69
C LYS A 511 23.36 -0.38 5.45
N SER A 512 22.84 -0.24 6.67
CA SER A 512 22.28 -1.39 7.38
C SER A 512 20.89 -1.73 6.81
N SER A 513 20.69 -2.99 6.44
CA SER A 513 19.48 -3.53 5.81
C SER A 513 18.27 -3.67 6.77
N GLY A 514 18.39 -3.21 8.02
CA GLY A 514 17.34 -3.34 9.05
C GLY A 514 16.26 -2.26 9.04
N SER A 515 16.31 -1.27 8.12
CA SER A 515 15.39 -0.11 8.14
C SER A 515 14.00 -0.37 7.54
N GLY A 516 13.79 -1.52 6.88
CA GLY A 516 12.55 -1.82 6.15
C GLY A 516 11.30 -1.83 7.04
N THR A 517 11.34 -2.56 8.15
CA THR A 517 10.19 -2.68 9.06
C THR A 517 9.84 -1.35 9.73
N GLY A 518 10.84 -0.61 10.22
CA GLY A 518 10.63 0.69 10.87
C GLY A 518 10.03 1.72 9.92
N ASN A 519 10.56 1.82 8.69
CA ASN A 519 10.02 2.72 7.67
C ASN A 519 8.59 2.36 7.29
N ARG A 520 8.27 1.06 7.20
CA ARG A 520 6.90 0.62 6.91
C ARG A 520 5.92 1.01 8.01
N ARG A 521 6.26 0.80 9.28
CA ARG A 521 5.41 1.19 10.43
C ARG A 521 5.19 2.70 10.50
N LEU A 522 6.23 3.50 10.26
CA LEU A 522 6.09 4.96 10.20
C LEU A 522 5.19 5.41 9.05
N ARG A 523 5.29 4.75 7.89
CA ARG A 523 4.44 5.01 6.74
C ARG A 523 2.98 4.63 7.02
N GLU A 524 2.72 3.44 7.55
CA GLU A 524 1.38 2.99 7.96
C GLU A 524 0.75 3.96 8.98
N TRP A 525 1.54 4.40 9.96
CA TRP A 525 1.11 5.39 10.96
C TRP A 525 0.82 6.76 10.34
N TRP A 526 1.65 7.22 9.39
CA TRP A 526 1.44 8.49 8.71
C TRP A 526 0.19 8.49 7.82
N ASP A 527 -0.03 7.38 7.13
CA ASP A 527 -1.15 7.21 6.19
C ASP A 527 -2.50 7.06 6.90
N SER A 528 -2.52 6.60 8.15
CA SER A 528 -3.74 6.45 8.98
C SER A 528 -4.25 7.74 9.62
N ILE A 529 -3.49 8.84 9.59
CA ILE A 529 -3.94 10.12 10.17
C ILE A 529 -5.02 10.76 9.28
N PRO A 530 -6.26 10.94 9.79
CA PRO A 530 -7.32 11.61 9.04
C PRO A 530 -7.08 13.11 8.94
N ILE A 531 -7.47 13.70 7.82
CA ILE A 531 -7.37 15.15 7.61
C ILE A 531 -8.59 15.83 8.24
N VAL A 532 -8.41 17.08 8.68
CA VAL A 532 -9.51 17.94 9.13
C VAL A 532 -10.28 18.42 7.89
N PRO A 533 -11.55 18.06 7.68
CA PRO A 533 -12.38 18.67 6.63
C PRO A 533 -12.47 20.18 6.83
N ILE A 534 -12.21 20.92 5.75
CA ILE A 534 -12.33 22.37 5.67
C ILE A 534 -13.55 22.63 4.80
N ARG A 535 -14.57 23.33 5.32
CA ARG A 535 -15.74 23.71 4.51
C ARG A 535 -15.61 25.19 4.17
N VAL A 536 -15.41 25.49 2.90
CA VAL A 536 -15.44 26.87 2.40
C VAL A 536 -16.90 27.27 2.26
N VAL A 537 -17.34 28.27 3.03
CA VAL A 537 -18.72 28.77 2.98
C VAL A 537 -18.71 30.10 2.24
N ASP A 538 -19.55 30.20 1.20
CA ASP A 538 -19.85 31.47 0.56
C ASP A 538 -20.84 32.26 1.43
N ASP A 539 -20.58 33.56 1.55
CA ASP A 539 -21.13 34.54 2.50
C ASP A 539 -22.62 34.34 2.90
N PRO A 540 -23.03 34.55 4.18
CA PRO A 540 -24.40 34.35 4.65
C PRO A 540 -25.39 35.49 4.26
N ASN A 541 -25.08 36.29 3.24
CA ASN A 541 -25.87 37.49 2.89
C ASN A 541 -26.66 37.36 1.57
N THR A 542 -27.21 36.18 1.27
CA THR A 542 -28.28 36.06 0.27
C THR A 542 -29.39 35.12 0.77
N VAL A 543 -29.99 35.48 1.90
CA VAL A 543 -31.38 35.11 2.19
C VAL A 543 -32.11 36.43 2.43
N ASP A 544 -32.52 37.06 1.34
CA ASP A 544 -33.69 37.94 1.22
C ASP A 544 -33.67 38.62 -0.17
N ALA A 545 -34.05 37.86 -1.22
CA ALA A 545 -34.82 38.36 -2.36
C ALA A 545 -35.07 37.25 -3.39
N LYS A 546 -36.32 36.76 -3.36
CA LYS A 546 -37.05 35.89 -4.32
C LYS A 546 -36.82 34.38 -4.28
#